data_AF-A0A5C4QGT4-F1
#
_entry.id   AF-A0A5C4QGT4-F1
#
_cell.length_a   1.000
_cell.length_b   1.000
_cell.length_c   1.000
_cell.angle_alpha   90.00
_cell.angle_beta   90.00
_cell.angle_gamma   90.00
#
_symmetry.space_group_name_H-M   'P 1'
#
loop_
_entity.id
_entity.type
_entity.pdbx_description
1 polymer ?
#
loop_
_entity_poly.entity_id
_entity_poly.type
_entity_poly.pdbx_seq_one_letter_code
_entity_poly.pdbx_strand_id
1 'polypeptide(L)'
;LNPLSGNDPDLVVDNLVSIFGNIFAKAWGPRMDDVMRVACLTLLRHANVTLQHIPPLLNSAQFRSAMTVGLDDPAGLSGFWQWYDQLNPALRSQVIGPVLARLRAFLLRDFVKRTMRYPQSSFDMGKVLDGGALLVRIPKGQLGEDTSKLLGSLVLAQVWQAATARAVVPADKRRDATLIIDECQNFLTLANSLDSMLAEARKYRLSMVLAHQDLAQFPKDLLAAASANARNKLYFSVAPEDARVLARHTLPELDEHDLTHLDAYTAVGRLVVGGRQTPAFTLKTRPPKPVVGEATAIRQAAAQAVPAQDTSAIDDLVDRFSARTDDNRRPRTKSRPEANA
;
A
#
# COMPACT_ATOMS: atom_id res chain seq x y z
N LEU A 1 -9.04 -3.76 -4.18
CA LEU A 1 -7.60 -3.98 -3.93
C LEU A 1 -7.49 -4.80 -2.65
N ASN A 2 -7.02 -6.05 -2.74
CA ASN A 2 -6.70 -6.82 -1.55
C ASN A 2 -5.18 -6.81 -1.34
N PRO A 3 -4.65 -6.19 -0.26
CA PRO A 3 -3.21 -6.21 0.00
C PRO A 3 -2.69 -7.57 0.48
N LEU A 4 -3.58 -8.50 0.84
CA LEU A 4 -3.23 -9.88 1.15
C LEU A 4 -3.22 -10.79 -0.11
N SER A 5 -3.56 -10.27 -1.29
CA SER A 5 -3.49 -11.07 -2.52
C SER A 5 -2.04 -11.26 -2.95
N GLY A 6 -1.59 -12.51 -3.09
CA GLY A 6 -0.29 -12.86 -3.63
C GLY A 6 -0.06 -14.36 -3.62
N ASN A 7 0.94 -14.82 -4.37
CA ASN A 7 1.26 -16.25 -4.49
C ASN A 7 2.18 -16.76 -3.38
N ASP A 8 2.92 -15.86 -2.73
CA ASP A 8 3.85 -16.15 -1.64
C ASP A 8 3.36 -15.47 -0.35
N PRO A 9 2.77 -16.23 0.59
CA PRO A 9 2.26 -15.68 1.83
C PRO A 9 3.32 -14.96 2.68
N ASP A 10 4.53 -15.51 2.77
CA ASP A 10 5.58 -14.95 3.64
C ASP A 10 6.03 -13.58 3.12
N LEU A 11 6.26 -13.47 1.81
CA LEU A 11 6.60 -12.21 1.16
C LEU A 11 5.49 -11.15 1.29
N VAL A 12 4.22 -11.57 1.18
CA VAL A 12 3.07 -10.66 1.37
C VAL A 12 3.04 -10.13 2.80
N VAL A 13 3.26 -10.99 3.80
CA VAL A 13 3.27 -10.58 5.20
C VAL A 13 4.45 -9.68 5.52
N ASP A 14 5.66 -10.02 5.06
CA ASP A 14 6.85 -9.19 5.24
C ASP A 14 6.66 -7.78 4.71
N ASN A 15 6.17 -7.66 3.47
CA ASN A 15 5.90 -6.36 2.86
C ASN A 15 4.86 -5.59 3.68
N LEU A 16 3.78 -6.24 4.08
CA LEU A 16 2.69 -5.57 4.79
C LEU A 16 3.10 -5.10 6.19
N VAL A 17 3.69 -6.00 6.98
CA VAL A 17 4.18 -5.71 8.33
C VAL A 17 5.20 -4.58 8.29
N SER A 18 6.12 -4.62 7.32
CA SER A 18 7.17 -3.62 7.21
C SER A 18 6.65 -2.26 6.73
N ILE A 19 5.65 -2.22 5.84
CA ILE A 19 4.95 -0.97 5.47
C ILE A 19 4.28 -0.33 6.70
N PHE A 20 3.54 -1.12 7.50
CA PHE A 20 2.94 -0.63 8.75
C PHE A 20 4.01 -0.17 9.74
N GLY A 21 5.08 -0.95 9.88
CA GLY A 21 6.21 -0.66 10.77
C GLY A 21 6.87 0.68 10.47
N ASN A 22 7.10 0.99 9.19
CA ASN A 22 7.71 2.26 8.83
C ASN A 22 6.78 3.46 8.98
N ILE A 23 5.50 3.32 8.61
CA ILE A 23 4.53 4.42 8.75
C ILE A 23 4.31 4.74 10.23
N PHE A 24 4.31 3.73 11.10
CA PHE A 24 4.09 3.89 12.53
C PHE A 24 5.37 3.73 13.36
N ALA A 25 6.55 3.99 12.78
CA ALA A 25 7.87 3.67 13.36
C ALA A 25 8.08 4.15 14.80
N LYS A 26 7.54 5.32 15.17
CA LYS A 26 7.65 5.86 16.53
C LYS A 26 6.96 5.02 17.60
N ALA A 27 5.94 4.26 17.21
CA ALA A 27 5.15 3.45 18.12
C ALA A 27 5.25 1.96 17.82
N TRP A 28 5.72 1.55 16.63
CA TRP A 28 5.83 0.16 16.20
C TRP A 28 6.96 -0.55 16.94
N GLY A 29 6.62 -1.61 17.66
CA GLY A 29 7.58 -2.39 18.44
C GLY A 29 7.52 -3.88 18.11
N PRO A 30 8.48 -4.69 18.58
CA PRO A 30 8.61 -6.10 18.22
C PRO A 30 7.34 -6.92 18.48
N ARG A 31 6.60 -6.59 19.54
CA ARG A 31 5.33 -7.25 19.86
C ARG A 31 4.23 -6.95 18.83
N MET A 32 4.14 -5.73 18.33
CA MET A 32 3.15 -5.41 17.29
C MET A 32 3.51 -6.09 15.97
N ASP A 33 4.81 -6.15 15.66
CA ASP A 33 5.33 -6.86 14.50
C ASP A 33 4.89 -8.33 14.51
N ASP A 34 5.20 -9.02 15.61
CA ASP A 34 4.89 -10.43 15.80
C ASP A 34 3.37 -10.72 15.74
N VAL A 35 2.56 -9.94 16.48
CA VAL A 35 1.09 -10.08 16.46
C VAL A 35 0.52 -9.85 15.05
N MET A 36 0.99 -8.83 14.34
CA MET A 36 0.52 -8.52 12.99
C MET A 36 0.92 -9.61 12.00
N ARG A 37 2.16 -10.10 12.10
CA ARG A 37 2.72 -11.16 11.27
C ARG A 37 1.96 -12.47 11.44
N VAL A 38 1.82 -12.94 12.69
CA VAL A 38 1.09 -14.18 13.00
C VAL A 38 -0.37 -14.09 12.55
N ALA A 39 -1.02 -12.95 12.77
CA ALA A 39 -2.39 -12.76 12.31
C ALA A 39 -2.51 -12.86 10.79
N CYS A 40 -1.62 -12.20 10.02
CA CYS A 40 -1.66 -12.25 8.56
C CYS A 40 -1.33 -13.66 8.04
N LEU A 41 -0.29 -14.31 8.56
CA LEU A 41 0.06 -15.68 8.17
C LEU A 41 -1.06 -16.68 8.45
N THR A 42 -1.75 -16.53 9.59
CA THR A 42 -2.92 -17.37 9.92
C THR A 42 -4.04 -17.16 8.92
N LEU A 43 -4.36 -15.91 8.56
CA LEU A 43 -5.39 -15.62 7.57
C LEU A 43 -5.04 -16.17 6.19
N LEU A 44 -3.79 -16.02 5.74
CA LEU A 44 -3.36 -16.45 4.39
C LEU A 44 -3.37 -17.98 4.18
N ARG A 45 -3.58 -18.77 5.23
CA ARG A 45 -3.87 -20.22 5.11
C ARG A 45 -5.28 -20.50 4.57
N HIS A 46 -6.15 -19.49 4.55
CA HIS A 46 -7.52 -19.60 4.10
C HIS A 46 -7.72 -18.81 2.81
N ALA A 47 -8.56 -19.34 1.92
CA ALA A 47 -8.94 -18.61 0.72
C ALA A 47 -9.83 -17.41 1.06
N ASN A 48 -9.78 -16.38 0.21
CA ASN A 48 -10.68 -15.23 0.28
C ASN A 48 -10.63 -14.43 1.60
N VAL A 49 -9.45 -14.27 2.19
CA VAL A 49 -9.23 -13.38 3.35
C VAL A 49 -8.92 -11.95 2.96
N THR A 50 -9.20 -11.02 3.86
CA THR A 50 -8.81 -9.61 3.76
C THR A 50 -8.28 -9.09 5.10
N LEU A 51 -7.66 -7.90 5.10
CA LEU A 51 -7.20 -7.25 6.33
C LEU A 51 -8.33 -7.00 7.35
N GLN A 52 -9.59 -6.97 6.91
CA GLN A 52 -10.73 -6.76 7.80
C GLN A 52 -10.97 -7.95 8.73
N HIS A 53 -10.37 -9.11 8.44
CA HIS A 53 -10.46 -10.31 9.27
C HIS A 53 -9.45 -10.33 10.42
N ILE A 54 -8.46 -9.44 10.46
CA ILE A 54 -7.49 -9.39 11.56
C ILE A 54 -8.16 -9.00 12.89
N PRO A 55 -8.98 -7.93 12.98
CA PRO A 55 -9.67 -7.61 14.23
C PRO A 55 -10.52 -8.75 14.81
N PRO A 56 -11.41 -9.43 14.07
CA PRO A 56 -12.17 -10.56 14.61
C PRO A 56 -11.28 -11.75 14.97
N LEU A 57 -10.20 -12.03 14.23
CA LEU A 57 -9.20 -13.05 14.59
C LEU A 57 -8.58 -12.81 15.97
N LEU A 58 -8.24 -11.56 16.27
CA LEU A 58 -7.64 -11.20 17.55
C LEU A 58 -8.69 -11.10 18.68
N ASN A 59 -9.93 -10.71 18.41
CA ASN A 59 -10.92 -10.48 19.47
C ASN A 59 -11.83 -11.69 19.79
N SER A 60 -12.24 -12.47 18.78
CA SER A 60 -13.21 -13.56 18.95
C SER A 60 -12.50 -14.90 19.10
N ALA A 61 -12.72 -15.57 20.24
CA ALA A 61 -12.16 -16.90 20.48
C ALA A 61 -12.77 -17.96 19.54
N GLN A 62 -14.06 -17.83 19.24
CA GLN A 62 -14.77 -18.73 18.33
C GLN A 62 -14.24 -18.57 16.90
N PHE A 63 -14.12 -17.33 16.42
CA PHE A 63 -13.56 -17.05 15.10
C PHE A 63 -12.11 -17.55 15.01
N ARG A 64 -11.29 -17.23 16.01
CA ARG A 64 -9.90 -17.71 16.06
C ARG A 64 -9.82 -19.22 16.01
N SER A 65 -10.59 -19.94 16.81
CA SER A 65 -10.63 -21.40 16.80
C SER A 65 -10.98 -21.92 15.40
N ALA A 66 -11.98 -21.35 14.73
CA ALA A 66 -12.32 -21.75 13.36
C ALA A 66 -11.19 -21.50 12.35
N MET A 67 -10.39 -20.44 12.55
CA MET A 67 -9.26 -20.10 11.67
C MET A 67 -7.96 -20.85 12.00
N THR A 68 -7.84 -21.43 13.20
CA THR A 68 -6.63 -22.15 13.65
C THR A 68 -6.79 -23.68 13.66
N VAL A 69 -7.99 -24.20 13.41
CA VAL A 69 -8.22 -25.64 13.24
C VAL A 69 -7.48 -26.15 12.01
N GLY A 70 -6.75 -27.26 12.17
CA GLY A 70 -6.05 -27.91 11.07
C GLY A 70 -4.89 -27.09 10.50
N LEU A 71 -4.31 -26.18 11.30
CA LEU A 71 -3.01 -25.59 10.97
C LEU A 71 -1.98 -26.70 10.91
N ASP A 72 -1.68 -27.18 9.69
CA ASP A 72 -0.37 -27.78 9.42
C ASP A 72 0.66 -26.73 9.83
N ASP A 73 1.52 -27.07 10.78
CA ASP A 73 2.37 -26.10 11.50
C ASP A 73 3.87 -26.10 11.08
N PRO A 74 4.23 -25.86 9.80
CA PRO A 74 5.63 -25.59 9.45
C PRO A 74 6.17 -24.28 10.03
N ALA A 75 5.29 -23.33 10.40
CA ALA A 75 5.63 -21.94 10.72
C ALA A 75 5.63 -21.62 12.23
N GLY A 76 5.32 -22.58 13.10
CA GLY A 76 5.27 -22.39 14.56
C GLY A 76 4.11 -21.52 15.05
N LEU A 77 3.04 -21.38 14.25
CA LEU A 77 1.88 -20.54 14.57
C LEU A 77 1.09 -21.11 15.76
N SER A 78 1.11 -22.44 15.92
CA SER A 78 0.38 -23.11 17.01
C SER A 78 0.87 -22.65 18.39
N GLY A 79 2.19 -22.47 18.55
CA GLY A 79 2.80 -22.02 19.81
C GLY A 79 2.35 -20.62 20.21
N PHE A 80 2.29 -19.69 19.25
CA PHE A 80 1.78 -18.34 19.51
C PHE A 80 0.31 -18.39 19.96
N TRP A 81 -0.55 -19.12 19.24
CA TRP A 81 -1.98 -19.17 19.56
C TRP A 81 -2.26 -19.88 20.90
N GLN A 82 -1.51 -20.93 21.23
CA GLN A 82 -1.57 -21.58 22.54
C GLN A 82 -1.20 -20.61 23.68
N TRP A 83 -0.08 -19.89 23.54
CA TRP A 83 0.31 -18.85 24.50
C TRP A 83 -0.77 -17.76 24.61
N TYR A 84 -1.27 -17.29 23.48
CA TYR A 84 -2.28 -16.24 23.39
C TYR A 84 -3.61 -16.62 24.08
N ASP A 85 -4.03 -17.87 23.91
CA ASP A 85 -5.26 -18.40 24.52
C ASP A 85 -5.14 -18.57 26.04
N GLN A 86 -3.93 -18.80 26.56
CA GLN A 86 -3.65 -18.85 27.99
C GLN A 86 -3.62 -17.47 28.66
N LEU A 87 -3.49 -16.38 27.90
CA LEU A 87 -3.50 -15.03 28.46
C LEU A 87 -4.85 -14.69 29.07
N ASN A 88 -4.82 -14.05 30.25
CA ASN A 88 -6.02 -13.44 30.82
C ASN A 88 -6.51 -12.27 29.93
N PRO A 89 -7.80 -11.87 30.03
CA PRO A 89 -8.37 -10.86 29.15
C PRO A 89 -7.66 -9.49 29.20
N ALA A 90 -7.12 -9.10 30.35
CA ALA A 90 -6.42 -7.82 30.52
C ALA A 90 -5.08 -7.81 29.76
N LEU A 91 -4.25 -8.84 29.96
CA LEU A 91 -2.97 -8.99 29.27
C LEU A 91 -3.18 -9.18 27.76
N ARG A 92 -4.19 -9.95 27.36
CA ARG A 92 -4.57 -10.11 25.95
C ARG A 92 -4.89 -8.76 25.29
N SER A 93 -5.70 -7.94 25.96
CA SER A 93 -6.06 -6.60 25.47
C SER A 93 -4.84 -5.68 25.35
N GLN A 94 -3.87 -5.78 26.26
CA GLN A 94 -2.61 -5.04 26.18
C GLN A 94 -1.73 -5.49 25.01
N VAL A 95 -1.71 -6.79 24.71
CA VAL A 95 -0.94 -7.36 23.59
C VAL A 95 -1.49 -6.90 22.24
N ILE A 96 -2.80 -6.97 22.03
CA ILE A 96 -3.42 -6.68 20.72
C ILE A 96 -3.86 -5.23 20.53
N GLY A 97 -4.08 -4.49 21.63
CA GLY A 97 -4.64 -3.14 21.62
C GLY A 97 -3.91 -2.18 20.68
N PRO A 98 -2.55 -2.14 20.69
CA PRO A 98 -1.78 -1.30 19.78
C PRO A 98 -2.01 -1.64 18.29
N VAL A 99 -1.99 -2.93 17.92
CA VAL A 99 -2.24 -3.39 16.52
C VAL A 99 -3.66 -3.01 16.09
N LEU A 100 -4.66 -3.29 16.94
CA LEU A 100 -6.05 -2.96 16.66
C LEU A 100 -6.29 -1.45 16.55
N ALA A 101 -5.58 -0.62 17.32
CA ALA A 101 -5.69 0.83 17.21
C ALA A 101 -5.22 1.33 15.83
N ARG A 102 -4.08 0.81 15.33
CA ARG A 102 -3.54 1.17 14.01
C ARG A 102 -4.42 0.66 12.86
N LEU A 103 -4.86 -0.59 12.96
CA LEU A 103 -5.80 -1.15 11.99
C LEU A 103 -7.12 -0.39 11.96
N ARG A 104 -7.68 0.01 13.11
CA ARG A 104 -8.90 0.83 13.14
C ARG A 104 -8.71 2.19 12.50
N ALA A 105 -7.59 2.88 12.76
CA ALA A 105 -7.31 4.19 12.16
C ALA A 105 -7.31 4.14 10.61
N PHE A 106 -6.92 2.99 10.04
CA PHE A 106 -6.89 2.72 8.61
C PHE A 106 -8.22 2.17 8.08
N LEU A 107 -8.68 1.03 8.60
CA LEU A 107 -9.84 0.27 8.13
C LEU A 107 -11.18 0.99 8.39
N LEU A 108 -11.25 1.93 9.34
CA LEU A 108 -12.51 2.64 9.59
C LEU A 108 -12.83 3.73 8.56
N ARG A 109 -11.87 4.10 7.70
CA ARG A 109 -12.07 5.10 6.65
C ARG A 109 -12.98 4.55 5.55
N ASP A 110 -14.06 5.25 5.21
CA ASP A 110 -15.04 4.79 4.22
C ASP A 110 -14.43 4.45 2.86
N PHE A 111 -13.43 5.23 2.42
CA PHE A 111 -12.69 4.95 1.20
C PHE A 111 -11.97 3.61 1.26
N VAL A 112 -11.28 3.32 2.38
CA VAL A 112 -10.55 2.06 2.59
C VAL A 112 -11.53 0.90 2.65
N LYS A 113 -12.62 1.02 3.42
CA LYS A 113 -13.68 0.00 3.47
C LYS A 113 -14.22 -0.34 2.09
N ARG A 114 -14.57 0.67 1.27
CA ARG A 114 -15.12 0.45 -0.07
C ARG A 114 -14.11 -0.19 -1.03
N THR A 115 -12.81 0.07 -0.84
CA THR A 115 -11.75 -0.36 -1.76
C THR A 115 -11.14 -1.72 -1.39
N MET A 116 -11.10 -2.06 -0.09
CA MET A 116 -10.36 -3.21 0.46
C MET A 116 -11.24 -4.30 1.09
N ARG A 117 -12.56 -4.16 1.06
CA ARG A 117 -13.48 -5.18 1.60
C ARG A 117 -13.51 -6.50 0.83
N TYR A 118 -13.03 -6.50 -0.40
CA TYR A 118 -13.18 -7.62 -1.30
C TYR A 118 -11.97 -8.56 -1.27
N PRO A 119 -12.21 -9.88 -1.28
CA PRO A 119 -11.14 -10.89 -1.24
C PRO A 119 -10.29 -10.87 -2.51
N GLN A 120 -10.84 -10.49 -3.66
CA GLN A 120 -10.10 -10.41 -4.91
C GLN A 120 -9.90 -8.97 -5.36
N SER A 121 -8.68 -8.64 -5.77
CA SER A 121 -8.40 -7.37 -6.43
C SER A 121 -9.19 -7.28 -7.74
N SER A 122 -9.83 -6.14 -8.00
CA SER A 122 -10.62 -5.89 -9.21
C SER A 122 -9.77 -5.69 -10.47
N PHE A 123 -8.45 -5.77 -10.34
CA PHE A 123 -7.49 -5.64 -11.43
C PHE A 123 -6.30 -6.55 -11.14
N ASP A 124 -5.58 -6.90 -12.21
CA ASP A 124 -4.35 -7.69 -12.19
C ASP A 124 -3.18 -6.77 -12.54
N MET A 125 -2.26 -6.57 -11.60
CA MET A 125 -1.13 -5.67 -11.79
C MET A 125 -0.17 -6.18 -12.88
N GLY A 126 -0.04 -7.49 -13.08
CA GLY A 126 0.75 -8.07 -14.18
C GLY A 126 0.18 -7.64 -15.54
N LYS A 127 -1.15 -7.75 -15.71
CA LYS A 127 -1.82 -7.27 -16.94
C LYS A 127 -1.70 -5.76 -17.14
N VAL A 128 -1.70 -4.98 -16.05
CA VAL A 128 -1.45 -3.53 -16.11
C VAL A 128 -0.04 -3.26 -16.64
N LEU A 129 0.98 -3.94 -16.10
CA LEU A 129 2.36 -3.77 -16.54
C LEU A 129 2.61 -4.31 -17.96
N ASP A 130 1.81 -5.25 -18.45
CA ASP A 130 1.94 -5.85 -19.79
C ASP A 130 1.04 -5.16 -20.84
N GLY A 131 0.90 -3.85 -20.73
CA GLY A 131 0.27 -2.98 -21.73
C GLY A 131 -1.10 -2.42 -21.35
N GLY A 132 -1.52 -2.61 -20.10
CA GLY A 132 -2.66 -1.90 -19.52
C GLY A 132 -2.30 -0.50 -19.01
N ALA A 133 -3.27 0.13 -18.36
CA ALA A 133 -3.09 1.41 -17.68
C ALA A 133 -3.87 1.39 -16.36
N LEU A 134 -3.24 1.90 -15.30
CA LEU A 134 -3.86 2.04 -13.98
C LEU A 134 -3.63 3.46 -13.48
N LEU A 135 -4.73 4.17 -13.22
CA LEU A 135 -4.71 5.47 -12.57
C LEU A 135 -5.07 5.31 -11.10
N VAL A 136 -4.15 5.66 -10.21
CA VAL A 136 -4.34 5.56 -8.76
C VAL A 136 -4.50 6.95 -8.18
N ARG A 137 -5.72 7.29 -7.78
CA ARG A 137 -6.03 8.57 -7.13
C ARG A 137 -6.08 8.39 -5.61
N ILE A 138 -5.18 9.07 -4.89
CA ILE A 138 -5.12 9.06 -3.43
C ILE A 138 -5.44 10.47 -2.90
N PRO A 139 -6.70 10.77 -2.52
CA PRO A 139 -7.07 12.10 -2.07
C PRO A 139 -6.57 12.36 -0.63
N LYS A 140 -5.34 12.88 -0.50
CA LYS A 140 -4.68 13.10 0.80
C LYS A 140 -5.53 13.89 1.80
N GLY A 141 -6.20 14.96 1.35
CA GLY A 141 -7.07 15.78 2.20
C GLY A 141 -8.29 15.05 2.77
N GLN A 142 -8.77 13.99 2.13
CA GLN A 142 -9.92 13.19 2.61
C GLN A 142 -9.49 11.98 3.44
N LEU A 143 -8.35 11.39 3.10
CA LEU A 143 -7.84 10.16 3.74
C LEU A 143 -7.02 10.43 4.99
N GLY A 144 -6.42 11.62 5.10
CA GLY A 144 -5.37 11.91 6.05
C GLY A 144 -4.00 11.40 5.57
N GLU A 145 -2.95 11.88 6.21
CA GLU A 145 -1.57 11.61 5.80
C GLU A 145 -1.20 10.12 5.88
N ASP A 146 -1.28 9.51 7.06
CA ASP A 146 -0.87 8.11 7.29
C ASP A 146 -1.63 7.13 6.37
N THR A 147 -2.94 7.29 6.24
CA THR A 147 -3.78 6.46 5.36
C THR A 147 -3.33 6.58 3.90
N SER A 148 -3.02 7.80 3.45
CA SER A 148 -2.61 8.05 2.07
C SER A 148 -1.25 7.43 1.77
N LYS A 149 -0.30 7.58 2.70
CA LYS A 149 1.01 6.93 2.63
C LYS A 149 0.83 5.41 2.57
N LEU A 150 0.04 4.84 3.49
CA LEU A 150 -0.22 3.40 3.54
C LEU A 150 -0.83 2.85 2.24
N LEU A 151 -1.85 3.51 1.69
CA LEU A 151 -2.46 3.08 0.43
C LEU A 151 -1.48 3.16 -0.74
N GLY A 152 -0.74 4.26 -0.87
CA GLY A 152 0.26 4.38 -1.92
C GLY A 152 1.36 3.34 -1.79
N SER A 153 1.81 3.07 -0.56
CA SER A 153 2.80 2.05 -0.27
C SER A 153 2.35 0.65 -0.67
N LEU A 154 1.10 0.29 -0.37
CA LEU A 154 0.54 -1.00 -0.78
C LEU A 154 0.46 -1.14 -2.31
N VAL A 155 0.08 -0.07 -3.01
CA VAL A 155 0.06 -0.06 -4.49
C VAL A 155 1.47 -0.22 -5.06
N LEU A 156 2.45 0.52 -4.53
CA LEU A 156 3.84 0.43 -4.98
C LEU A 156 4.44 -0.96 -4.75
N ALA A 157 4.15 -1.56 -3.60
CA ALA A 157 4.55 -2.94 -3.32
C ALA A 157 3.96 -3.92 -4.33
N GLN A 158 2.69 -3.76 -4.73
CA GLN A 158 2.09 -4.60 -5.78
C GLN A 158 2.71 -4.36 -7.16
N VAL A 159 3.03 -3.12 -7.51
CA VAL A 159 3.78 -2.83 -8.75
C VAL A 159 5.13 -3.55 -8.72
N TRP A 160 5.85 -3.49 -7.60
CA TRP A 160 7.15 -4.14 -7.46
C TRP A 160 7.06 -5.66 -7.55
N GLN A 161 6.15 -6.27 -6.79
CA GLN A 161 5.89 -7.72 -6.85
C GLN A 161 5.51 -8.18 -8.26
N ALA A 162 4.64 -7.45 -8.95
CA ALA A 162 4.27 -7.78 -10.32
C ALA A 162 5.45 -7.60 -11.29
N ALA A 163 6.29 -6.57 -11.09
CA ALA A 163 7.47 -6.35 -11.91
C ALA A 163 8.51 -7.46 -11.74
N THR A 164 8.83 -7.84 -10.50
CA THR A 164 9.80 -8.91 -10.20
C THR A 164 9.30 -10.28 -10.65
N ALA A 165 8.00 -10.55 -10.57
CA ALA A 165 7.39 -11.77 -11.09
C ALA A 165 7.63 -11.97 -12.60
N ARG A 166 7.85 -10.89 -13.36
CA ARG A 166 8.20 -10.97 -14.81
C ARG A 166 9.61 -11.53 -15.06
N ALA A 167 10.39 -11.84 -14.03
CA ALA A 167 11.70 -12.49 -14.14
C ALA A 167 11.65 -13.79 -14.98
N VAL A 168 10.52 -14.51 -14.94
CA VAL A 168 10.32 -15.76 -15.70
C VAL A 168 10.17 -15.55 -17.21
N VAL A 169 9.80 -14.34 -17.65
CA VAL A 169 9.65 -14.00 -19.07
C VAL A 169 11.01 -13.58 -19.63
N PRO A 170 11.45 -14.01 -20.83
CA PRO A 170 12.70 -13.52 -21.44
C PRO A 170 12.73 -12.00 -21.63
N ALA A 171 13.89 -11.37 -21.43
CA ALA A 171 14.02 -9.91 -21.37
C ALA A 171 13.63 -9.17 -22.67
N ASP A 172 13.77 -9.84 -23.81
CA ASP A 172 13.37 -9.39 -25.16
C ASP A 172 11.85 -9.45 -25.38
N LYS A 173 11.16 -10.32 -24.64
CA LYS A 173 9.69 -10.50 -24.70
C LYS A 173 8.93 -9.70 -23.63
N ARG A 174 9.64 -9.17 -22.63
CA ARG A 174 9.06 -8.31 -21.59
C ARG A 174 8.67 -6.95 -22.19
N ARG A 175 7.41 -6.53 -21.97
CA ARG A 175 6.95 -5.19 -22.37
C ARG A 175 7.49 -4.14 -21.42
N ASP A 176 7.82 -2.97 -21.97
CA ASP A 176 8.17 -1.80 -21.17
C ASP A 176 6.94 -1.31 -20.41
N ALA A 177 7.14 -1.01 -19.12
CA ALA A 177 6.15 -0.39 -18.27
C ALA A 177 6.73 0.87 -17.61
N THR A 178 5.87 1.83 -17.30
CA THR A 178 6.26 3.08 -16.63
C THR A 178 5.40 3.30 -15.40
N LEU A 179 6.05 3.39 -14.24
CA LEU A 179 5.44 3.85 -13.00
C LEU A 179 5.69 5.35 -12.84
N ILE A 180 4.64 6.14 -12.79
CA ILE A 180 4.71 7.59 -12.57
C ILE A 180 4.19 7.87 -11.15
N ILE A 181 5.07 8.41 -10.30
CA ILE A 181 4.74 8.75 -8.92
C ILE A 181 4.79 10.27 -8.79
N ASP A 182 3.60 10.87 -8.70
CA ASP A 182 3.46 12.26 -8.30
C ASP A 182 3.65 12.38 -6.78
N GLU A 183 4.24 13.50 -6.35
CA GLU A 183 4.59 13.76 -4.95
C GLU A 183 5.25 12.54 -4.26
N CYS A 184 6.27 11.99 -4.92
CA CYS A 184 6.91 10.74 -4.52
C CYS A 184 7.49 10.78 -3.09
N GLN A 185 7.73 11.97 -2.54
CA GLN A 185 8.17 12.15 -1.16
C GLN A 185 7.19 11.57 -0.12
N ASN A 186 5.91 11.45 -0.47
CA ASN A 186 4.92 10.87 0.44
C ASN A 186 5.10 9.36 0.60
N PHE A 187 5.85 8.72 -0.30
CA PHE A 187 6.00 7.27 -0.37
C PHE A 187 7.47 6.84 -0.17
N LEU A 188 8.29 7.67 0.47
CA LEU A 188 9.73 7.38 0.69
C LEU A 188 9.98 6.43 1.86
N THR A 189 9.05 6.33 2.82
CA THR A 189 9.20 5.49 4.02
C THR A 189 8.85 4.03 3.78
N LEU A 190 8.96 3.55 2.53
CA LEU A 190 8.71 2.14 2.22
C LEU A 190 9.76 1.28 2.90
N ALA A 191 9.31 0.15 3.42
CA ALA A 191 10.18 -0.91 3.88
C ALA A 191 11.03 -1.38 2.71
N ASN A 192 12.31 -1.01 2.71
CA ASN A 192 13.33 -1.42 1.74
C ASN A 192 12.81 -1.42 0.30
N SER A 193 12.98 -0.32 -0.45
CA SER A 193 13.32 -0.38 -1.90
C SER A 193 12.84 0.77 -2.78
N LEU A 194 12.54 2.02 -2.38
CA LEU A 194 12.46 3.01 -3.49
C LEU A 194 13.83 3.15 -4.16
N ASP A 195 14.89 3.14 -3.35
CA ASP A 195 16.29 3.01 -3.75
C ASP A 195 16.59 1.70 -4.48
N SER A 196 16.21 0.54 -3.92
CA SER A 196 16.46 -0.76 -4.58
C SER A 196 15.61 -0.93 -5.85
N MET A 197 14.36 -0.47 -5.86
CA MET A 197 13.51 -0.42 -7.05
C MET A 197 14.17 0.44 -8.12
N LEU A 198 14.65 1.64 -7.79
CA LEU A 198 15.37 2.49 -8.74
C LEU A 198 16.62 1.80 -9.30
N ALA A 199 17.36 1.06 -8.47
CA ALA A 199 18.56 0.34 -8.89
C ALA A 199 18.24 -0.90 -9.76
N GLU A 200 17.13 -1.60 -9.48
CA GLU A 200 16.86 -2.93 -10.03
C GLU A 200 15.73 -2.98 -11.07
N ALA A 201 14.83 -1.99 -11.12
CA ALA A 201 13.65 -1.96 -11.99
C ALA A 201 13.98 -2.18 -13.47
N ARG A 202 15.17 -1.75 -13.90
CA ARG A 202 15.65 -1.97 -15.27
C ARG A 202 15.70 -3.46 -15.66
N LYS A 203 16.06 -4.36 -14.72
CA LYS A 203 16.07 -5.82 -14.97
C LYS A 203 14.70 -6.33 -15.41
N TYR A 204 13.65 -5.66 -14.96
CA TYR A 204 12.26 -6.03 -15.17
C TYR A 204 11.56 -5.17 -16.23
N ARG A 205 12.30 -4.39 -17.05
CA ARG A 205 11.72 -3.44 -18.04
C ARG A 205 10.69 -2.49 -17.42
N LEU A 206 10.88 -2.14 -16.14
CA LEU A 206 10.11 -1.12 -15.44
C LEU A 206 10.92 0.18 -15.41
N SER A 207 10.34 1.26 -15.92
CA SER A 207 10.86 2.61 -15.78
C SER A 207 10.07 3.37 -14.72
N MET A 208 10.72 4.32 -14.06
CA MET A 208 10.11 5.11 -12.99
C MET A 208 10.27 6.59 -13.29
N VAL A 209 9.19 7.35 -13.12
CA VAL A 209 9.19 8.82 -13.15
C VAL A 209 8.79 9.29 -11.76
N LEU A 210 9.71 9.99 -11.10
CA LEU A 210 9.53 10.51 -9.75
C LEU A 210 9.41 12.02 -9.84
N ALA A 211 8.28 12.57 -9.39
CA ALA A 211 8.07 14.00 -9.26
C ALA A 211 8.02 14.39 -7.78
N HIS A 212 8.71 15.48 -7.43
CA HIS A 212 8.70 16.07 -6.10
C HIS A 212 9.01 17.57 -6.19
N GLN A 213 8.71 18.31 -5.12
CA GLN A 213 8.86 19.76 -5.08
C GLN A 213 10.12 20.25 -4.36
N ASP A 214 10.60 19.48 -3.37
CA ASP A 214 11.64 19.93 -2.42
C ASP A 214 12.59 18.76 -2.10
N LEU A 215 13.91 18.98 -2.22
CA LEU A 215 14.91 17.96 -1.90
C LEU A 215 15.01 17.68 -0.39
N ALA A 216 14.70 18.65 0.47
CA ALA A 216 14.77 18.50 1.92
C ALA A 216 13.76 17.47 2.46
N GLN A 217 12.73 17.14 1.68
CA GLN A 217 11.74 16.11 2.01
C GLN A 217 12.28 14.69 1.78
N PHE A 218 13.43 14.54 1.13
CA PHE A 218 14.07 13.24 0.90
C PHE A 218 15.02 12.87 2.04
N PRO A 219 14.94 11.63 2.56
CA PRO A 219 16.05 11.05 3.31
C PRO A 219 17.34 11.10 2.49
N LYS A 220 18.48 11.39 3.14
CA LYS A 220 19.78 11.57 2.47
C LYS A 220 20.16 10.39 1.57
N ASP A 221 19.97 9.17 2.05
CA ASP A 221 20.33 7.95 1.31
C ASP A 221 19.47 7.79 0.05
N LEU A 222 18.19 8.12 0.13
CA LEU A 222 17.28 8.05 -1.00
C LEU A 222 17.54 9.16 -2.02
N LEU A 223 17.89 10.37 -1.55
CA LEU A 223 18.33 11.45 -2.42
C LEU A 223 19.58 11.04 -3.21
N ALA A 224 20.55 10.40 -2.53
CA ALA A 224 21.75 9.88 -3.19
C ALA A 224 21.40 8.77 -4.22
N ALA A 225 20.53 7.83 -3.85
CA ALA A 225 20.07 6.77 -4.75
C ALA A 225 19.31 7.31 -5.96
N ALA A 226 18.41 8.28 -5.77
CA ALA A 226 17.69 8.96 -6.85
C ALA A 226 18.66 9.74 -7.75
N SER A 227 19.62 10.47 -7.17
CA SER A 227 20.65 11.18 -7.92
C SER A 227 21.46 10.23 -8.82
N ALA A 228 21.83 9.05 -8.32
CA ALA A 228 22.60 8.05 -9.04
C ALA A 228 21.77 7.28 -10.11
N ASN A 229 20.58 6.80 -9.74
CA ASN A 229 19.81 5.85 -10.55
C ASN A 229 18.78 6.54 -11.48
N ALA A 230 18.20 7.68 -11.09
CA ALA A 230 17.33 8.47 -11.96
C ALA A 230 18.17 9.31 -12.92
N ARG A 231 18.69 8.68 -13.97
CA ARG A 231 19.71 9.29 -14.85
C ARG A 231 19.17 10.43 -15.73
N ASN A 232 17.90 10.39 -16.10
CA ASN A 232 17.22 11.49 -16.77
C ASN A 232 16.71 12.46 -15.71
N LYS A 233 17.09 13.73 -15.84
CA LYS A 233 16.75 14.79 -14.89
C LYS A 233 16.04 15.91 -15.62
N LEU A 234 14.94 16.36 -15.04
CA LEU A 234 14.19 17.53 -15.45
C LEU A 234 14.01 18.41 -14.22
N TYR A 235 14.52 19.63 -14.28
CA TYR A 235 14.38 20.61 -13.21
C TYR A 235 13.53 21.76 -13.72
N PHE A 236 12.45 22.07 -13.00
CA PHE A 236 11.74 23.33 -13.15
C PHE A 236 12.41 24.39 -12.28
N SER A 237 11.83 25.59 -12.16
CA SER A 237 12.33 26.57 -11.20
C SER A 237 12.36 25.94 -9.79
N VAL A 238 13.51 26.04 -9.12
CA VAL A 238 13.76 25.49 -7.79
C VAL A 238 14.13 26.58 -6.80
N ALA A 239 14.01 26.28 -5.51
CA ALA A 239 14.48 27.17 -4.45
C ALA A 239 16.02 27.30 -4.46
N PRO A 240 16.60 28.42 -3.96
CA PRO A 240 18.05 28.63 -3.93
C PRO A 240 18.85 27.52 -3.23
N GLU A 241 18.31 26.95 -2.15
CA GLU A 241 19.00 25.86 -1.43
C GLU A 241 19.07 24.57 -2.25
N ASP A 242 18.01 24.25 -3.01
CA ASP A 242 18.01 23.10 -3.91
C ASP A 242 18.92 23.36 -5.13
N ALA A 243 18.94 24.59 -5.64
CA ALA A 243 19.78 24.99 -6.76
C ALA A 243 21.27 24.72 -6.51
N ARG A 244 21.77 25.02 -5.30
CA ARG A 244 23.16 24.70 -4.87
C ARG A 244 23.52 23.22 -5.03
N VAL A 245 22.57 22.34 -4.74
CA VAL A 245 22.77 20.89 -4.83
C VAL A 245 22.66 20.45 -6.29
N LEU A 246 21.63 20.92 -7.01
CA LEU A 246 21.30 20.49 -8.36
C LEU A 246 22.26 21.04 -9.43
N ALA A 247 22.88 22.21 -9.21
CA ALA A 247 23.84 22.83 -10.14
C ALA A 247 25.03 21.90 -10.46
N ARG A 248 25.40 21.02 -9.53
CA ARG A 248 26.43 19.99 -9.75
C ARG A 248 26.09 19.03 -10.90
N HIS A 249 24.82 18.94 -11.29
CA HIS A 249 24.38 18.15 -12.42
C HIS A 249 24.31 18.94 -13.73
N THR A 250 24.28 20.27 -13.68
CA THR A 250 23.98 21.13 -14.84
C THR A 250 25.13 22.03 -15.25
N LEU A 251 26.16 22.16 -14.42
CA LEU A 251 27.40 22.84 -14.76
C LEU A 251 28.19 22.06 -15.83
N PRO A 252 28.92 22.78 -16.70
CA PRO A 252 29.08 24.24 -16.74
C PRO A 252 27.97 25.01 -17.47
N GLU A 253 26.99 24.33 -18.06
CA GLU A 253 26.03 24.95 -18.98
C GLU A 253 25.02 25.87 -18.27
N LEU A 254 24.57 25.49 -17.08
CA LEU A 254 23.58 26.23 -16.28
C LEU A 254 23.96 26.20 -14.80
N ASP A 255 23.90 27.35 -14.14
CA ASP A 255 24.28 27.53 -12.74
C ASP A 255 23.09 27.66 -11.78
N GLU A 256 23.35 27.97 -10.51
CA GLU A 256 22.32 28.16 -9.49
C GLU A 256 21.36 29.31 -9.79
N HIS A 257 21.87 30.40 -10.38
CA HIS A 257 21.06 31.55 -10.74
C HIS A 257 20.08 31.18 -11.85
N ASP A 258 20.53 30.43 -12.86
CA ASP A 258 19.68 29.95 -13.93
C ASP A 258 18.56 29.03 -13.40
N LEU A 259 18.90 28.07 -12.52
CA LEU A 259 17.93 27.12 -11.96
C LEU A 259 16.84 27.79 -11.11
N THR A 260 17.14 28.94 -10.50
CA THR A 260 16.18 29.69 -9.66
C THR A 260 15.28 30.63 -10.47
N HIS A 261 15.68 31.02 -11.67
CA HIS A 261 15.00 32.03 -12.49
C HIS A 261 14.33 31.48 -13.76
N LEU A 262 14.07 30.17 -13.82
CA LEU A 262 13.33 29.57 -14.94
C LEU A 262 11.88 30.09 -15.00
N ASP A 263 11.47 30.56 -16.19
CA ASP A 263 10.10 30.95 -16.46
C ASP A 263 9.11 29.78 -16.33
N ALA A 264 7.82 30.11 -16.15
CA ALA A 264 6.74 29.13 -16.22
C ALA A 264 6.83 28.29 -17.50
N TYR A 265 6.63 26.98 -17.35
CA TYR A 265 6.75 25.98 -18.41
C TYR A 265 8.16 25.80 -18.99
N THR A 266 9.20 26.45 -18.45
CA THR A 266 10.59 26.20 -18.83
C THR A 266 11.21 25.19 -17.86
N ALA A 267 11.95 24.24 -18.38
CA ALA A 267 12.69 23.26 -17.60
C ALA A 267 14.12 23.11 -18.11
N VAL A 268 15.01 22.68 -17.23
CA VAL A 268 16.36 22.25 -17.55
C VAL A 268 16.37 20.73 -17.67
N GLY A 269 16.84 20.23 -18.80
CA GLY A 269 16.98 18.82 -19.09
C GLY A 269 18.44 18.37 -19.05
N ARG A 270 18.67 17.21 -18.44
CA ARG A 270 19.89 16.42 -18.57
C ARG A 270 19.50 14.98 -18.81
N LEU A 271 19.65 14.50 -20.04
CA LEU A 271 19.09 13.24 -20.48
C LEU A 271 20.18 12.23 -20.82
N VAL A 272 19.81 10.95 -20.85
CA VAL A 272 20.61 9.87 -21.41
C VAL A 272 20.06 9.53 -22.78
N VAL A 273 20.83 9.80 -23.83
CA VAL A 273 20.48 9.54 -25.23
C VAL A 273 21.56 8.64 -25.83
N GLY A 274 21.17 7.50 -26.42
CA GLY A 274 22.12 6.54 -26.98
C GLY A 274 23.16 6.03 -25.96
N GLY A 275 22.78 5.94 -24.68
CA GLY A 275 23.66 5.52 -23.58
C GLY A 275 24.61 6.62 -23.04
N ARG A 276 24.63 7.80 -23.66
CA ARG A 276 25.47 8.94 -23.25
C ARG A 276 24.64 9.99 -22.53
N GLN A 277 25.21 10.61 -21.50
CA GLN A 277 24.61 11.80 -20.88
C GLN A 277 24.80 13.00 -21.79
N THR A 278 23.74 13.76 -22.01
CA THR A 278 23.79 15.04 -22.70
C THR A 278 24.37 16.12 -21.79
N PRO A 279 24.98 17.19 -22.34
CA PRO A 279 25.09 18.46 -21.63
C PRO A 279 23.72 18.92 -21.13
N ALA A 280 23.68 19.77 -20.11
CA ALA A 280 22.41 20.37 -19.68
C ALA A 280 21.91 21.36 -20.73
N PHE A 281 20.58 21.44 -20.89
CA PHE A 281 19.95 22.34 -21.85
C PHE A 281 18.58 22.78 -21.35
N THR A 282 18.06 23.90 -21.84
CA THR A 282 16.70 24.36 -21.53
C THR A 282 15.70 23.84 -22.55
N LEU A 283 14.47 23.60 -22.09
CA LEU A 283 13.35 23.19 -22.93
C LEU A 283 12.05 23.85 -22.46
N LYS A 284 11.15 24.13 -23.41
CA LYS A 284 9.79 24.58 -23.12
C LYS A 284 8.82 23.42 -23.12
N THR A 285 8.13 23.25 -22.00
CA THR A 285 7.05 22.29 -21.82
C THR A 285 5.75 22.84 -22.41
N ARG A 286 4.81 21.94 -22.71
CA ARG A 286 3.50 22.32 -23.21
C ARG A 286 2.60 22.76 -22.05
N PRO A 287 1.73 23.76 -22.24
CA PRO A 287 0.74 24.08 -21.22
C PRO A 287 -0.21 22.89 -20.98
N PRO A 288 -0.89 22.82 -19.81
CA PRO A 288 -1.88 21.80 -19.53
C PRO A 288 -2.96 21.78 -20.61
N LYS A 289 -3.37 20.58 -21.04
CA LYS A 289 -4.51 20.44 -21.94
C LYS A 289 -5.80 20.83 -21.22
N PRO A 290 -6.79 21.43 -21.91
CA PRO A 290 -8.08 21.74 -21.32
C PRO A 290 -8.77 20.47 -20.81
N VAL A 291 -9.53 20.59 -19.74
CA VAL A 291 -10.30 19.48 -19.17
C VAL A 291 -11.43 19.11 -20.12
N VAL A 292 -11.43 17.85 -20.58
CA VAL A 292 -12.38 17.35 -21.59
C VAL A 292 -13.74 16.96 -20.99
N GLY A 293 -13.86 16.85 -19.65
CA GLY A 293 -15.12 16.57 -18.95
C GLY A 293 -15.49 15.09 -18.77
N GLU A 294 -14.73 14.16 -19.36
CA GLU A 294 -15.03 12.72 -19.37
C GLU A 294 -14.78 11.98 -18.04
N ALA A 295 -14.34 12.68 -16.99
CA ALA A 295 -13.91 12.05 -15.75
C ALA A 295 -15.03 11.24 -15.06
N THR A 296 -16.29 11.68 -15.18
CA THR A 296 -17.44 10.96 -14.60
C THR A 296 -17.79 9.71 -15.40
N ALA A 297 -17.79 9.80 -16.74
CA ALA A 297 -18.05 8.66 -17.61
C ALA A 297 -16.97 7.57 -17.42
N ILE A 298 -15.69 7.95 -17.37
CA ILE A 298 -14.58 7.02 -17.11
C ILE A 298 -14.76 6.31 -15.76
N ARG A 299 -15.13 7.04 -14.70
CA ARG A 299 -15.39 6.44 -13.37
C ARG A 299 -16.56 5.45 -13.39
N GLN A 300 -17.63 5.77 -14.11
CA GLN A 300 -18.79 4.88 -14.23
C GLN A 300 -18.45 3.62 -15.01
N ALA A 301 -17.78 3.75 -16.17
CA ALA A 301 -17.33 2.61 -16.96
C ALA A 301 -16.36 1.72 -16.17
N ALA A 302 -15.41 2.31 -15.45
CA ALA A 302 -14.50 1.57 -14.58
C ALA A 302 -15.24 0.84 -13.45
N ALA A 303 -16.24 1.46 -12.83
CA ALA A 303 -17.04 0.83 -11.78
C ALA A 303 -17.90 -0.33 -12.30
N GLN A 304 -18.47 -0.20 -13.50
CA GLN A 304 -19.26 -1.25 -14.15
C GLN A 304 -18.41 -2.44 -14.60
N ALA A 305 -17.14 -2.22 -14.94
CA ALA A 305 -16.22 -3.27 -15.33
C ALA A 305 -15.74 -4.15 -14.15
N VAL A 306 -15.97 -3.72 -12.89
CA VAL A 306 -15.64 -4.52 -11.71
C VAL A 306 -16.70 -5.61 -11.55
N PRO A 307 -16.35 -6.91 -11.64
CA PRO A 307 -17.30 -7.97 -11.40
C PRO A 307 -17.91 -7.86 -10.00
N ALA A 308 -19.19 -8.21 -9.88
CA ALA A 308 -19.76 -8.44 -8.55
C ALA A 308 -18.93 -9.53 -7.86
N GLN A 309 -18.51 -9.24 -6.63
CA GLN A 309 -17.79 -10.20 -5.80
C GLN A 309 -18.65 -10.44 -4.56
N ASP A 310 -18.90 -11.71 -4.27
CA ASP A 310 -19.54 -12.10 -3.02
C ASP A 310 -18.62 -11.76 -1.85
N THR A 311 -19.22 -11.39 -0.73
CA THR A 311 -18.51 -11.36 0.56
C THR A 311 -17.96 -12.75 0.84
N SER A 312 -16.78 -12.82 1.42
CA SER A 312 -16.11 -14.10 1.66
C SER A 312 -16.97 -14.96 2.59
N ALA A 313 -16.95 -16.29 2.46
CA ALA A 313 -17.54 -17.20 3.45
C ALA A 313 -16.96 -16.95 4.88
N ILE A 314 -15.78 -16.32 4.94
CA ILE A 314 -15.16 -15.84 6.18
C ILE A 314 -15.91 -14.63 6.74
N ASP A 315 -16.47 -13.74 5.92
CA ASP A 315 -17.32 -12.64 6.39
C ASP A 315 -18.58 -13.20 7.08
N ASP A 316 -19.22 -14.22 6.51
CA ASP A 316 -20.36 -14.91 7.16
C ASP A 316 -19.96 -15.57 8.48
N LEU A 317 -18.71 -16.06 8.57
CA LEU A 317 -18.14 -16.64 9.78
C LEU A 317 -17.85 -15.55 10.82
N VAL A 318 -17.37 -14.37 10.41
CA VAL A 318 -17.27 -13.18 11.26
C VAL A 318 -18.65 -12.81 11.79
N ASP A 319 -19.66 -12.71 10.93
CA ASP A 319 -21.02 -12.30 11.33
C ASP A 319 -21.64 -13.30 12.30
N ARG A 320 -21.53 -14.60 12.04
CA ARG A 320 -21.99 -15.66 12.94
C ARG A 320 -21.35 -15.60 14.32
N PHE A 321 -20.06 -15.28 14.41
CA PHE A 321 -19.34 -15.23 15.68
C PHE A 321 -19.24 -13.84 16.31
N SER A 322 -19.70 -12.80 15.60
CA SER A 322 -19.80 -11.42 16.09
C SER A 322 -21.22 -11.08 16.55
N ALA A 323 -22.23 -11.78 16.03
CA ALA A 323 -23.57 -11.77 16.60
C ALA A 323 -23.49 -12.31 18.03
N ARG A 324 -23.67 -11.43 19.01
CA ARG A 324 -23.89 -11.85 20.39
C ARG A 324 -25.00 -12.91 20.38
N THR A 325 -24.73 -14.05 20.99
CA THR A 325 -25.79 -14.97 21.44
C THR A 325 -26.82 -14.15 22.20
N ASP A 326 -27.95 -13.87 21.57
CA ASP A 326 -29.11 -13.20 22.15
C ASP A 326 -29.86 -14.17 23.10
N ASP A 327 -29.09 -14.94 23.88
CA ASP A 327 -29.56 -16.09 24.65
C ASP A 327 -29.94 -15.69 26.09
N ASN A 328 -30.41 -14.46 26.27
CA ASN A 328 -30.91 -13.97 27.56
C ASN A 328 -32.36 -13.47 27.51
N ARG A 329 -33.12 -13.78 26.43
CA ARG A 329 -34.58 -13.75 26.49
C ARG A 329 -35.09 -15.00 27.21
N ARG A 330 -35.01 -14.98 28.55
CA ARG A 330 -35.78 -15.91 29.39
C ARG A 330 -37.25 -15.88 28.93
N PRO A 331 -37.91 -17.04 28.72
CA PRO A 331 -39.34 -17.04 28.45
C PRO A 331 -40.04 -16.47 29.68
N ARG A 332 -40.80 -15.37 29.49
CA ARG A 332 -41.75 -14.90 30.49
C ARG A 332 -42.70 -16.05 30.80
N THR A 333 -42.53 -16.67 31.96
CA THR A 333 -43.52 -17.54 32.58
C THR A 333 -44.85 -16.79 32.63
N LYS A 334 -45.82 -17.25 31.84
CA LYS A 334 -47.22 -16.81 31.94
C LYS A 334 -47.73 -17.21 33.32
N SER A 335 -47.94 -16.24 34.19
CA SER A 335 -48.74 -16.40 35.41
C SER A 335 -50.17 -16.82 35.01
N ARG A 336 -50.65 -17.92 35.61
CA ARG A 336 -52.07 -18.30 35.61
C ARG A 336 -52.88 -17.20 36.32
N PRO A 337 -54.09 -16.85 35.87
CA PRO A 337 -55.01 -16.09 36.70
C PRO A 337 -55.63 -17.03 37.73
N GLU A 338 -55.51 -16.66 39.00
CA GLU A 338 -56.32 -17.22 40.08
C GLU A 338 -57.79 -16.86 39.84
N ALA A 339 -58.64 -17.88 39.90
CA ALA A 339 -60.07 -17.71 40.00
C ALA A 339 -60.41 -17.24 41.42
N ASN A 340 -61.19 -16.17 41.54
CA ASN A 340 -61.94 -15.90 42.76
C ASN A 340 -63.43 -15.82 42.43
N ALA A 341 -64.18 -16.51 43.30
CA ALA A 341 -65.61 -16.59 43.39
C ALA A 341 -66.27 -15.27 43.81
#